data_AF-A0A4Q5WT85-F1
#
_entry.id   AF-A0A4Q5WT85-F1
#
_cell.length_a   1.000
_cell.length_b   1.000
_cell.length_c   1.000
_cell.angle_alpha   90.00
_cell.angle_beta   90.00
_cell.angle_gamma   90.00
#
_symmetry.space_group_name_H-M   'P 1'
#
loop_
_entity.id
_entity.type
_entity.pdbx_description
1 polymer ?
#
loop_
_entity_poly.entity_id
_entity_poly.type
_entity_poly.pdbx_seq_one_letter_code
_entity_poly.pdbx_strand_id
1 'polypeptide(L)'
;MTRDPKSYRSTKLGDRELSPETLMMGFGYSPGLSEGALKPPLFQTSTFVFRNAAEGKASFELAYGLREKRRGEEMHLIYSRINNPNLEVLEDRLAVWDGAEKALAFASGMAAISTTLMTFLRPGGTFVFSEPVYGGTEFLVHTLLPQFGIRGVGFMAEDGADAFREAAKQAAALAAQTGGKVGAIYIETPANPTNGLVDISVGREISESLKGATGRPPVIVDNTFLGPIWQKPLKLGADICVTSLTKYVGGHSDLIAGAASGDASWVGQVAVFRTIFG
;
A
#
# COMPACT_ATOMS: atom_id res chain seq x y z
N MET A 1 3.65 38.33 -5.51
CA MET A 1 2.93 37.06 -5.28
C MET A 1 3.94 36.05 -4.74
N THR A 2 3.92 35.82 -3.43
CA THR A 2 4.69 34.76 -2.78
C THR A 2 4.16 33.43 -3.29
N ARG A 3 4.89 32.76 -4.20
CA ARG A 3 4.54 31.42 -4.67
C ARG A 3 4.55 30.48 -3.47
N ASP A 4 3.40 29.87 -3.21
CA ASP A 4 3.18 28.83 -2.21
C ASP A 4 4.23 27.72 -2.39
N PRO A 5 4.82 27.15 -1.32
CA PRO A 5 6.11 26.47 -1.39
C PRO A 5 6.18 25.28 -2.36
N LYS A 6 5.06 24.67 -2.77
CA LYS A 6 5.03 23.56 -3.73
C LYS A 6 3.76 23.53 -4.58
N SER A 7 3.56 24.51 -5.46
CA SER A 7 2.41 24.49 -6.41
C SER A 7 2.30 23.20 -7.24
N TYR A 8 3.42 22.47 -7.45
CA TYR A 8 3.48 21.24 -8.22
C TYR A 8 2.88 20.00 -7.53
N ARG A 9 2.45 20.13 -6.27
CA ARG A 9 1.65 19.14 -5.53
C ARG A 9 0.25 19.66 -5.18
N SER A 10 -0.18 20.76 -5.79
CA SER A 10 -1.56 21.22 -5.63
C SER A 10 -2.51 20.32 -6.41
N THR A 11 -3.58 19.86 -5.77
CA THR A 11 -4.71 19.19 -6.44
C THR A 11 -5.79 20.17 -6.88
N LYS A 12 -5.66 21.46 -6.52
CA LYS A 12 -6.66 22.49 -6.74
C LYS A 12 -6.16 23.61 -7.66
N LEU A 13 -7.10 24.20 -8.39
CA LEU A 13 -6.96 25.47 -9.09
C LEU A 13 -8.02 26.45 -8.56
N GLY A 14 -7.62 27.34 -7.65
CA GLY A 14 -8.57 28.11 -6.83
C GLY A 14 -9.37 27.15 -5.95
N ASP A 15 -10.71 27.23 -6.02
CA ASP A 15 -11.61 26.35 -5.27
C ASP A 15 -11.95 25.04 -6.00
N ARG A 16 -11.51 24.86 -7.25
CA ARG A 16 -11.81 23.69 -8.07
C ARG A 16 -10.80 22.57 -7.86
N GLU A 17 -11.29 21.38 -7.51
CA GLU A 17 -10.50 20.14 -7.57
C GLU A 17 -10.22 19.72 -9.02
N LEU A 18 -8.98 19.34 -9.31
CA LEU A 18 -8.55 18.86 -10.62
C LEU A 18 -8.79 17.35 -10.76
N SER A 19 -9.06 16.90 -11.98
CA SER A 19 -9.22 15.46 -12.26
C SER A 19 -7.87 14.74 -12.25
N PRO A 20 -7.83 13.43 -11.93
CA PRO A 20 -6.60 12.64 -12.01
C PRO A 20 -5.88 12.75 -13.35
N GLU A 21 -6.60 12.70 -14.48
CA GLU A 21 -6.00 12.82 -15.82
C GLU A 21 -5.28 14.16 -16.01
N THR A 22 -5.87 15.23 -15.49
CA THR A 22 -5.25 16.57 -15.52
C THR A 22 -3.97 16.59 -14.67
N LEU A 23 -4.03 16.00 -13.48
CA LEU A 23 -2.92 15.96 -12.54
C LEU A 23 -1.74 15.13 -13.08
N MET A 24 -1.99 14.06 -13.86
CA MET A 24 -0.91 13.23 -14.43
C MET A 24 0.05 13.99 -15.34
N MET A 25 -0.35 15.16 -15.85
CA MET A 25 0.49 15.98 -16.72
C MET A 25 1.66 16.67 -15.99
N GLY A 26 1.58 16.88 -14.67
CA GLY A 26 2.59 17.64 -13.94
C GLY A 26 2.65 17.45 -12.42
N PHE A 27 1.66 16.79 -11.82
CA PHE A 27 1.62 16.56 -10.38
C PHE A 27 2.84 15.76 -9.90
N GLY A 28 3.38 16.16 -8.75
CA GLY A 28 4.55 15.55 -8.12
C GLY A 28 5.89 16.07 -8.67
N TYR A 29 5.90 16.85 -9.76
CA TYR A 29 7.14 17.28 -10.41
C TYR A 29 7.16 18.77 -10.77
N SER A 30 8.29 19.43 -10.53
CA SER A 30 8.54 20.81 -10.94
C SER A 30 9.73 20.88 -11.90
N PRO A 31 9.55 21.37 -13.15
CA PRO A 31 10.66 21.58 -14.10
C PRO A 31 11.81 22.43 -13.56
N GLY A 32 11.52 23.35 -12.63
CA GLY A 32 12.54 24.20 -12.00
C GLY A 32 13.53 23.44 -11.11
N LEU A 33 13.26 22.17 -10.79
CA LEU A 33 14.21 21.31 -10.07
C LEU A 33 15.27 20.69 -10.98
N SER A 34 15.17 20.91 -12.30
CA SER A 34 16.02 20.26 -13.30
C SER A 34 16.13 21.10 -14.57
N GLU A 35 16.63 22.33 -14.44
CA GLU A 35 16.96 23.22 -15.57
C GLU A 35 15.81 23.43 -16.59
N GLY A 36 14.56 23.35 -16.13
CA GLY A 36 13.39 23.52 -17.00
C GLY A 36 12.99 22.28 -17.80
N ALA A 37 13.57 21.09 -17.51
CA ALA A 37 13.19 19.85 -18.17
C ALA A 37 11.68 19.59 -17.99
N LEU A 38 10.97 19.33 -19.08
CA LEU A 38 9.53 19.07 -19.03
C LEU A 38 9.22 17.68 -18.45
N LYS A 39 10.06 16.69 -18.75
CA LYS A 39 9.93 15.32 -18.26
C LYS A 39 10.81 15.17 -17.02
N PRO A 40 10.35 14.51 -15.94
CA PRO A 40 11.21 14.21 -14.81
C PRO A 40 12.48 13.49 -15.27
N PRO A 41 13.68 13.99 -14.93
CA PRO A 41 14.92 13.33 -15.31
C PRO A 41 15.05 12.00 -14.56
N LEU A 42 15.71 11.01 -15.17
CA LEU A 42 15.96 9.72 -14.53
C LEU A 42 17.15 9.84 -13.56
N PHE A 43 16.86 9.78 -12.26
CA PHE A 43 17.86 9.75 -11.19
C PHE A 43 18.34 8.32 -10.95
N GLN A 44 19.21 7.83 -11.84
CA GLN A 44 19.82 6.51 -11.74
C GLN A 44 21.03 6.52 -10.80
N THR A 45 20.78 6.78 -9.52
CA THR A 45 21.79 6.74 -8.46
C THR A 45 21.34 5.83 -7.33
N SER A 46 22.30 5.24 -6.61
CA SER A 46 22.02 4.48 -5.39
C SER A 46 21.98 5.37 -4.15
N THR A 47 22.87 6.37 -4.06
CA THR A 47 23.13 7.14 -2.84
C THR A 47 23.00 8.65 -3.08
N PHE A 48 22.67 9.36 -2.02
CA PHE A 48 22.54 10.82 -2.01
C PHE A 48 23.46 11.43 -0.95
N VAL A 49 23.93 12.65 -1.22
CA VAL A 49 24.83 13.37 -0.32
C VAL A 49 24.05 14.19 0.70
N PHE A 50 24.51 14.20 1.94
CA PHE A 50 24.00 15.09 2.99
C PHE A 50 24.84 16.36 3.05
N ARG A 51 24.21 17.49 3.39
CA ARG A 51 24.95 18.75 3.59
C ARG A 51 25.90 18.70 4.80
N ASN A 52 25.54 17.93 5.82
CA ASN A 52 26.33 17.74 7.04
C ASN A 52 25.92 16.45 7.79
N ALA A 53 26.71 16.08 8.80
CA ALA A 53 26.48 14.86 9.59
C ALA A 53 25.16 14.84 10.37
N ALA A 54 24.70 16.00 10.86
CA ALA A 54 23.46 16.10 11.62
C ALA A 54 22.22 15.81 10.74
N GLU A 55 22.25 16.27 9.49
CA GLU A 55 21.22 15.98 8.49
C GLU A 55 21.18 14.49 8.14
N GLY A 56 22.34 13.85 7.98
CA GLY A 56 22.43 12.41 7.76
C GLY A 56 21.78 11.61 8.89
N LYS A 57 22.17 11.89 10.15
CA LYS A 57 21.57 11.25 11.34
C LYS A 57 20.05 11.43 11.37
N ALA A 58 19.58 12.67 11.23
CA ALA A 58 18.16 12.99 11.30
C ALA A 58 17.33 12.28 10.22
N SER A 59 17.92 12.05 9.03
CA SER A 59 17.27 11.38 7.91
C SER A 59 17.11 9.88 8.16
N PHE A 60 18.15 9.22 8.68
CA PHE A 60 18.08 7.80 9.03
C PHE A 60 17.12 7.50 10.19
N GLU A 61 17.07 8.37 11.20
CA GLU A 61 16.09 8.23 12.30
C GLU A 61 14.64 8.25 11.79
N LEU A 62 14.34 9.09 10.80
CA LEU A 62 13.02 9.12 10.15
C LEU A 62 12.78 7.88 9.29
N ALA A 63 13.76 7.47 8.47
CA ALA A 63 13.61 6.36 7.54
C ALA A 63 13.35 5.02 8.24
N TYR A 64 13.94 4.81 9.41
CA TYR A 64 13.74 3.61 10.22
C TYR A 64 12.65 3.76 11.29
N GLY A 65 11.89 4.87 11.28
CA GLY A 65 10.81 5.10 12.25
C GLY A 65 11.27 5.21 13.70
N LEU A 66 12.53 5.61 13.94
CA LEU A 66 13.09 5.80 15.28
C LEU A 66 12.58 7.08 15.97
N ARG A 67 11.98 8.00 15.20
CA ARG A 67 11.29 9.19 15.71
C ARG A 67 10.19 9.65 14.76
N GLU A 68 9.27 10.45 15.27
CA GLU A 68 8.26 11.11 14.46
C GLU A 68 8.83 12.26 13.63
N LYS A 69 8.20 12.49 12.47
CA LYS A 69 8.48 13.61 11.58
C LYS A 69 7.98 14.90 12.23
N ARG A 70 8.85 15.89 12.37
CA ARG A 70 8.46 17.21 12.88
C ARG A 70 7.56 17.92 11.85
N ARG A 71 6.68 18.80 12.33
CA ARG A 71 5.80 19.58 11.43
C ARG A 71 6.65 20.39 10.45
N GLY A 72 6.47 20.14 9.16
CA GLY A 72 7.19 20.82 8.08
C GLY A 72 8.63 20.32 7.83
N GLU A 73 9.10 19.32 8.58
CA GLU A 73 10.32 18.59 8.21
C GLU A 73 10.08 17.85 6.88
N GLU A 74 11.09 17.62 6.06
CA GLU A 74 10.98 16.77 4.88
C GLU A 74 12.01 15.66 4.99
N MET A 75 11.65 14.48 4.46
CA MET A 75 12.61 13.39 4.39
C MET A 75 13.62 13.73 3.30
N HIS A 76 14.90 13.85 3.66
CA HIS A 76 15.96 13.98 2.69
C HIS A 76 16.09 12.68 1.89
N LEU A 77 16.62 12.78 0.67
CA LEU A 77 17.02 11.61 -0.10
C LEU A 77 18.24 10.99 0.58
N ILE A 78 18.21 9.67 0.82
CA ILE A 78 19.24 8.96 1.59
C ILE A 78 19.90 7.92 0.69
N TYR A 79 19.09 6.96 0.27
CA TYR A 79 19.48 5.76 -0.45
C TYR A 79 18.27 5.29 -1.23
N SER A 80 18.41 4.98 -2.53
CA SER A 80 17.28 4.73 -3.43
C SER A 80 16.39 3.55 -3.02
N ARG A 81 16.86 2.62 -2.17
CA ARG A 81 16.03 1.58 -1.53
C ARG A 81 14.98 2.18 -0.58
N ILE A 82 15.26 3.34 0.01
CA ILE A 82 14.37 4.06 0.92
C ILE A 82 13.52 5.05 0.14
N ASN A 83 14.15 5.94 -0.63
CA ASN A 83 13.48 6.97 -1.42
C ASN A 83 14.32 7.40 -2.64
N ASN A 84 13.63 7.70 -3.73
CA ASN A 84 14.21 8.17 -4.99
C ASN A 84 13.24 9.17 -5.65
N PRO A 85 13.71 10.28 -6.26
CA PRO A 85 12.82 11.30 -6.81
C PRO A 85 11.83 10.76 -7.85
N ASN A 86 12.24 9.80 -8.69
CA ASN A 86 11.34 9.21 -9.67
C ASN A 86 10.28 8.33 -9.02
N LEU A 87 10.65 7.59 -7.96
CA LEU A 87 9.70 6.81 -7.17
C LEU A 87 8.70 7.70 -6.44
N GLU A 88 9.15 8.81 -5.85
CA GLU A 88 8.25 9.76 -5.17
C GLU A 88 7.23 10.37 -6.14
N VAL A 89 7.63 10.72 -7.37
CA VAL A 89 6.68 11.21 -8.40
C VAL A 89 5.66 10.13 -8.78
N LEU A 90 6.10 8.87 -8.91
CA LEU A 90 5.21 7.75 -9.20
C LEU A 90 4.22 7.53 -8.04
N GLU A 91 4.71 7.50 -6.81
CA GLU A 91 3.92 7.33 -5.59
C GLU A 91 2.89 8.44 -5.41
N ASP A 92 3.31 9.70 -5.57
CA ASP A 92 2.41 10.86 -5.53
C ASP A 92 1.24 10.70 -6.53
N ARG A 93 1.53 10.20 -7.74
CA ARG A 93 0.53 10.01 -8.80
C ARG A 93 -0.37 8.80 -8.57
N LEU A 94 0.16 7.69 -8.05
CA LEU A 94 -0.63 6.53 -7.66
C LEU A 94 -1.61 6.90 -6.54
N ALA A 95 -1.15 7.68 -5.56
CA ALA A 95 -2.00 8.15 -4.47
C ALA A 95 -3.19 8.98 -4.99
N VAL A 96 -2.96 9.88 -5.97
CA VAL A 96 -4.04 10.63 -6.63
C VAL A 96 -5.08 9.72 -7.29
N TRP A 97 -4.63 8.70 -8.02
CA TRP A 97 -5.53 7.77 -8.72
C TRP A 97 -6.41 6.98 -7.76
N ASP A 98 -5.80 6.41 -6.73
CA ASP A 98 -6.49 5.62 -5.70
C ASP A 98 -7.33 6.50 -4.76
N GLY A 99 -7.08 7.81 -4.72
CA GLY A 99 -7.67 8.71 -3.72
C GLY A 99 -7.11 8.45 -2.33
N ALA A 100 -5.84 8.07 -2.25
CA ALA A 100 -5.11 7.76 -1.02
C ALA A 100 -4.34 8.97 -0.50
N GLU A 101 -4.03 8.97 0.81
CA GLU A 101 -3.10 9.95 1.39
C GLU A 101 -1.64 9.64 1.01
N LYS A 102 -1.31 8.34 0.85
CA LYS A 102 0.04 7.88 0.54
C LYS A 102 0.00 6.65 -0.35
N ALA A 103 1.00 6.51 -1.23
CA ALA A 103 1.29 5.28 -1.94
C ALA A 103 2.78 4.92 -1.85
N LEU A 104 3.09 3.66 -2.13
CA LEU A 104 4.44 3.10 -2.15
C LEU A 104 4.59 2.27 -3.42
N ALA A 105 5.68 2.45 -4.14
CA ALA A 105 6.06 1.57 -5.24
C ALA A 105 6.88 0.37 -4.74
N PHE A 106 6.75 -0.77 -5.42
CA PHE A 106 7.42 -2.04 -5.11
C PHE A 106 8.00 -2.68 -6.38
N ALA A 107 8.99 -3.56 -6.21
CA ALA A 107 9.61 -4.29 -7.31
C ALA A 107 8.63 -5.19 -8.10
N SER A 108 7.51 -5.61 -7.50
CA SER A 108 6.45 -6.39 -8.16
C SER A 108 5.14 -6.35 -7.36
N GLY A 109 4.03 -6.78 -7.96
CA GLY A 109 2.78 -7.00 -7.23
C GLY A 109 2.95 -7.95 -6.03
N MET A 110 3.71 -9.04 -6.17
CA MET A 110 3.98 -9.95 -5.06
C MET A 110 4.83 -9.33 -3.95
N ALA A 111 5.75 -8.41 -4.28
CA ALA A 111 6.50 -7.65 -3.29
C ALA A 111 5.57 -6.71 -2.50
N ALA A 112 4.60 -6.08 -3.17
CA ALA A 112 3.58 -5.27 -2.51
C ALA A 112 2.69 -6.10 -1.57
N ILE A 113 2.16 -7.23 -2.05
CA ILE A 113 1.30 -8.14 -1.26
C ILE A 113 2.05 -8.71 -0.07
N SER A 114 3.20 -9.33 -0.30
CA SER A 114 3.95 -10.01 0.76
C SER A 114 4.49 -9.03 1.81
N THR A 115 5.02 -7.87 1.41
CA THR A 115 5.47 -6.84 2.36
C THR A 115 4.30 -6.31 3.19
N THR A 116 3.15 -6.05 2.57
CA THR A 116 1.96 -5.54 3.27
C THR A 116 1.47 -6.56 4.30
N LEU A 117 1.34 -7.83 3.94
CA LEU A 117 0.95 -8.88 4.89
C LEU A 117 1.98 -9.04 6.01
N MET A 118 3.27 -9.14 5.69
CA MET A 118 4.33 -9.27 6.70
C MET A 118 4.43 -8.07 7.65
N THR A 119 3.96 -6.89 7.24
CA THR A 119 3.87 -5.71 8.11
C THR A 119 2.95 -5.97 9.31
N PHE A 120 1.81 -6.64 9.09
CA PHE A 120 0.75 -6.80 10.10
C PHE A 120 0.64 -8.20 10.71
N LEU A 121 1.19 -9.22 10.05
CA LEU A 121 1.14 -10.60 10.53
C LEU A 121 2.33 -10.94 11.43
N ARG A 122 2.08 -11.71 12.49
CA ARG A 122 3.09 -12.13 13.47
C ARG A 122 2.93 -13.62 13.78
N PRO A 123 4.02 -14.34 14.12
CA PRO A 123 3.95 -15.73 14.55
C PRO A 123 2.91 -15.94 15.65
N GLY A 124 2.13 -17.03 15.56
CA GLY A 124 1.02 -17.32 16.46
C GLY A 124 -0.26 -16.53 16.15
N GLY A 125 -0.24 -15.57 15.23
CA GLY A 125 -1.41 -14.87 14.74
C GLY A 125 -2.13 -15.59 13.59
N THR A 126 -3.29 -15.05 13.22
CA THR A 126 -4.08 -15.51 12.06
C THR A 126 -4.45 -14.34 11.16
N PHE A 127 -5.02 -14.63 9.99
CA PHE A 127 -5.65 -13.64 9.12
C PHE A 127 -6.77 -14.28 8.32
N VAL A 128 -7.68 -13.45 7.81
CA VAL A 128 -8.78 -13.89 6.95
C VAL A 128 -8.43 -13.52 5.51
N PHE A 129 -8.73 -14.40 4.55
CA PHE A 129 -8.56 -14.07 3.14
C PHE A 129 -9.69 -14.62 2.26
N SER A 130 -10.01 -13.93 1.18
CA SER A 130 -10.96 -14.43 0.17
C SER A 130 -10.33 -15.53 -0.68
N GLU A 131 -11.16 -16.36 -1.31
CA GLU A 131 -10.76 -17.39 -2.27
C GLU A 131 -11.66 -17.34 -3.51
N PRO A 132 -11.14 -17.66 -4.71
CA PRO A 132 -9.72 -17.84 -5.00
C PRO A 132 -8.94 -16.52 -4.94
N VAL A 133 -7.61 -16.64 -4.82
CA VAL A 133 -6.65 -15.54 -4.96
C VAL A 133 -5.64 -15.88 -6.04
N TYR A 134 -4.90 -14.88 -6.52
CA TYR A 134 -3.79 -15.07 -7.45
C TYR A 134 -2.84 -16.20 -6.98
N GLY A 135 -2.40 -17.07 -7.89
CA GLY A 135 -1.62 -18.26 -7.54
C GLY A 135 -0.32 -17.99 -6.76
N GLY A 136 0.33 -16.84 -6.97
CA GLY A 136 1.48 -16.45 -6.14
C GLY A 136 1.08 -16.13 -4.70
N THR A 137 -0.10 -15.54 -4.51
CA THR A 137 -0.71 -15.28 -3.20
C THR A 137 -1.15 -16.58 -2.55
N GLU A 138 -1.74 -17.51 -3.30
CA GLU A 138 -2.12 -18.85 -2.84
C GLU A 138 -0.90 -19.60 -2.24
N PHE A 139 0.23 -19.61 -2.97
CA PHE A 139 1.49 -20.17 -2.44
C PHE A 139 1.98 -19.45 -1.17
N LEU A 140 1.91 -18.11 -1.15
CA LEU A 140 2.30 -17.32 0.03
C LEU A 140 1.46 -17.71 1.26
N VAL A 141 0.14 -17.81 1.12
CA VAL A 141 -0.78 -18.04 2.26
C VAL A 141 -0.79 -19.48 2.74
N HIS A 142 -0.70 -20.46 1.84
CA HIS A 142 -0.78 -21.88 2.21
C HIS A 142 0.58 -22.53 2.47
N THR A 143 1.67 -22.01 1.88
CA THR A 143 3.00 -22.65 1.98
C THR A 143 3.99 -21.83 2.79
N LEU A 144 4.11 -20.53 2.53
CA LEU A 144 5.18 -19.72 3.13
C LEU A 144 4.82 -19.20 4.53
N LEU A 145 3.67 -18.52 4.68
CA LEU A 145 3.24 -17.97 5.97
C LEU A 145 3.13 -19.02 7.10
N PRO A 146 2.66 -20.26 6.86
CA PRO A 146 2.63 -21.29 7.89
C PRO A 146 4.00 -21.67 8.46
N GLN A 147 5.08 -21.55 7.68
CA GLN A 147 6.45 -21.80 8.16
C GLN A 147 6.90 -20.75 9.19
N PHE A 148 6.28 -19.56 9.18
CA PHE A 148 6.47 -18.52 10.20
C PHE A 148 5.45 -18.62 11.35
N GLY A 149 4.67 -19.71 11.41
CA GLY A 149 3.61 -19.88 12.41
C GLY A 149 2.43 -18.94 12.24
N ILE A 150 2.18 -18.45 11.02
CA ILE A 150 1.06 -17.58 10.67
C ILE A 150 0.03 -18.41 9.90
N ARG A 151 -1.24 -18.41 10.34
CA ARG A 151 -2.30 -19.24 9.74
C ARG A 151 -3.36 -18.38 9.04
N GLY A 152 -3.65 -18.66 7.78
CA GLY A 152 -4.76 -18.06 7.05
C GLY A 152 -6.05 -18.87 7.21
N VAL A 153 -7.19 -18.19 7.23
CA VAL A 153 -8.52 -18.80 7.14
C VAL A 153 -9.24 -18.23 5.91
N GLY A 154 -9.50 -19.10 4.94
CA GLY A 154 -10.10 -18.76 3.64
C GLY A 154 -11.63 -18.78 3.68
N PHE A 155 -12.25 -18.01 2.78
CA PHE A 155 -13.68 -18.13 2.43
C PHE A 155 -13.86 -17.90 0.93
N MET A 156 -14.74 -18.64 0.26
CA MET A 156 -14.99 -18.43 -1.16
C MET A 156 -15.75 -17.13 -1.39
N ALA A 157 -15.32 -16.33 -2.36
CA ALA A 157 -15.97 -15.08 -2.75
C ALA A 157 -17.44 -15.29 -3.13
N GLU A 158 -17.75 -16.44 -3.73
CA GLU A 158 -19.09 -16.81 -4.17
C GLU A 158 -20.04 -17.22 -3.02
N ASP A 159 -19.49 -17.58 -1.84
CA ASP A 159 -20.30 -17.98 -0.67
C ASP A 159 -20.85 -16.77 0.11
N GLY A 160 -20.44 -15.56 -0.25
CA GLY A 160 -20.99 -14.31 0.25
C GLY A 160 -20.60 -13.95 1.69
N ALA A 161 -21.33 -12.97 2.24
CA ALA A 161 -20.97 -12.29 3.49
C ALA A 161 -21.01 -13.20 4.74
N ASP A 162 -21.88 -14.20 4.76
CA ASP A 162 -22.02 -15.08 5.93
C ASP A 162 -20.82 -16.02 6.07
N ALA A 163 -20.31 -16.56 4.96
CA ALA A 163 -19.07 -17.33 4.94
C ALA A 163 -17.87 -16.47 5.36
N PHE A 164 -17.82 -15.20 4.93
CA PHE A 164 -16.79 -14.26 5.35
C PHE A 164 -16.80 -14.01 6.87
N ARG A 165 -17.99 -13.75 7.45
CA ARG A 165 -18.14 -13.58 8.91
C ARG A 165 -17.75 -14.84 9.67
N GLU A 166 -18.06 -16.02 9.14
CA GLU A 166 -17.71 -17.28 9.78
C GLU A 166 -16.20 -17.54 9.75
N ALA A 167 -15.54 -17.32 8.61
CA ALA A 167 -14.08 -17.39 8.51
C ALA A 167 -13.38 -16.44 9.50
N ALA A 168 -13.94 -15.25 9.71
CA ALA A 168 -13.42 -14.31 10.70
C ALA A 168 -13.54 -14.81 12.14
N LYS A 169 -14.67 -15.42 12.51
CA LYS A 169 -14.83 -16.05 13.84
C LYS A 169 -13.84 -17.19 14.04
N GLN A 170 -13.66 -18.03 13.03
CA GLN A 170 -12.70 -19.14 13.06
C GLN A 170 -11.26 -18.63 13.21
N ALA A 171 -10.88 -17.60 12.44
CA ALA A 171 -9.57 -16.96 12.56
C ALA A 171 -9.32 -16.40 13.96
N ALA A 172 -10.33 -15.75 14.56
CA ALA A 172 -10.24 -15.22 15.92
C ALA A 172 -10.10 -16.34 16.97
N ALA A 173 -10.88 -17.41 16.85
CA ALA A 173 -10.79 -18.57 17.75
C ALA A 173 -9.41 -19.26 17.68
N LEU A 174 -8.87 -19.44 16.47
CA LEU A 174 -7.53 -20.02 16.26
C LEU A 174 -6.42 -19.14 16.81
N ALA A 175 -6.53 -17.82 16.65
CA ALA A 175 -5.57 -16.88 17.22
C ALA A 175 -5.57 -16.90 18.75
N ALA A 176 -6.75 -17.00 19.38
CA ALA A 176 -6.88 -17.06 20.83
C ALA A 176 -6.15 -18.27 21.45
N GLN A 177 -6.15 -19.42 20.77
CA GLN A 177 -5.45 -20.64 21.23
C GLN A 177 -3.93 -20.45 21.38
N THR A 178 -3.35 -19.54 20.60
CA THR A 178 -1.91 -19.23 20.59
C THR A 178 -1.57 -17.90 21.25
N GLY A 179 -2.54 -17.24 21.89
CA GLY A 179 -2.38 -15.90 22.45
C GLY A 179 -2.13 -14.81 21.39
N GLY A 180 -2.39 -15.12 20.12
CA GLY A 180 -2.25 -14.21 18.98
C GLY A 180 -3.51 -13.37 18.73
N LYS A 181 -3.55 -12.75 17.56
CA LYS A 181 -4.72 -12.00 17.05
C LYS A 181 -4.94 -12.24 15.56
N VAL A 182 -6.11 -11.86 15.06
CA VAL A 182 -6.33 -11.65 13.63
C VAL A 182 -5.55 -10.40 13.22
N GLY A 183 -4.51 -10.59 12.41
CA GLY A 183 -3.57 -9.53 12.05
C GLY A 183 -3.98 -8.73 10.82
N ALA A 184 -4.74 -9.32 9.89
CA ALA A 184 -5.20 -8.66 8.67
C ALA A 184 -6.46 -9.34 8.11
N ILE A 185 -7.14 -8.64 7.20
CA ILE A 185 -8.17 -9.17 6.31
C ILE A 185 -7.70 -8.88 4.89
N TYR A 186 -7.54 -9.90 4.06
CA TYR A 186 -7.07 -9.77 2.68
C TYR A 186 -8.18 -10.15 1.68
N ILE A 187 -8.44 -9.29 0.71
CA ILE A 187 -9.52 -9.49 -0.27
C ILE A 187 -8.96 -9.31 -1.67
N GLU A 188 -9.26 -10.24 -2.56
CA GLU A 188 -9.10 -10.06 -4.01
C GLU A 188 -10.50 -10.02 -4.63
N THR A 189 -10.86 -8.89 -5.24
CA THR A 189 -12.19 -8.73 -5.84
C THR A 189 -12.15 -7.79 -7.05
N PRO A 190 -12.57 -8.25 -8.24
CA PRO A 190 -13.03 -9.59 -8.58
C PRO A 190 -11.93 -10.65 -8.48
N ALA A 191 -12.29 -11.85 -8.04
CA ALA A 191 -11.41 -13.01 -7.98
C ALA A 191 -11.27 -13.67 -9.36
N ASN A 192 -10.05 -13.97 -9.79
CA ASN A 192 -9.79 -14.71 -11.02
C ASN A 192 -9.90 -16.23 -10.77
N PRO A 193 -10.55 -17.04 -11.65
CA PRO A 193 -10.98 -16.71 -13.01
C PRO A 193 -12.47 -16.37 -13.20
N THR A 194 -13.32 -16.58 -12.19
CA THR A 194 -14.78 -16.49 -12.35
C THR A 194 -15.34 -15.08 -12.16
N ASN A 195 -14.52 -14.12 -11.74
CA ASN A 195 -14.91 -12.78 -11.28
C ASN A 195 -15.83 -12.82 -10.05
N GLY A 196 -15.63 -13.79 -9.16
CA GLY A 196 -16.29 -13.82 -7.85
C GLY A 196 -16.07 -12.49 -7.11
N LEU A 197 -17.13 -11.95 -6.51
CA LEU A 197 -17.11 -10.63 -5.90
C LEU A 197 -17.19 -10.73 -4.38
N VAL A 198 -16.36 -9.94 -3.70
CA VAL A 198 -16.39 -9.81 -2.24
C VAL A 198 -16.84 -8.39 -1.87
N ASP A 199 -17.79 -8.30 -0.94
CA ASP A 199 -18.23 -7.03 -0.37
C ASP A 199 -17.17 -6.47 0.61
N ILE A 200 -16.47 -5.43 0.18
CA ILE A 200 -15.40 -4.77 0.96
C ILE A 200 -15.97 -4.14 2.24
N SER A 201 -17.22 -3.68 2.24
CA SER A 201 -17.84 -3.04 3.41
C SER A 201 -18.07 -4.04 4.55
N VAL A 202 -18.35 -5.31 4.22
CA VAL A 202 -18.41 -6.41 5.19
C VAL A 202 -17.02 -6.67 5.80
N GLY A 203 -15.96 -6.59 5.00
CA GLY A 203 -14.59 -6.67 5.50
C GLY A 203 -14.29 -5.58 6.53
N ARG A 204 -14.79 -4.36 6.31
CA ARG A 204 -14.66 -3.26 7.28
C ARG A 204 -15.47 -3.50 8.56
N GLU A 205 -16.72 -3.96 8.43
CA GLU A 205 -17.55 -4.35 9.58
C GLU A 205 -16.84 -5.40 10.46
N ILE A 206 -16.32 -6.46 9.83
CA ILE A 206 -15.57 -7.53 10.50
C ILE A 206 -14.32 -6.95 11.17
N SER A 207 -13.55 -6.12 10.47
CA SER A 207 -12.36 -5.47 11.01
C SER A 207 -12.67 -4.71 12.30
N GLU A 208 -13.72 -3.86 12.30
CA GLU A 208 -14.13 -3.13 13.50
C GLU A 208 -14.58 -4.07 14.64
N SER A 209 -15.26 -5.18 14.33
CA SER A 209 -15.67 -6.17 15.33
C SER A 209 -14.49 -6.88 16.00
N LEU A 210 -13.35 -6.98 15.32
CA LEU A 210 -12.11 -7.61 15.78
C LEU A 210 -11.17 -6.64 16.50
N LYS A 211 -11.59 -5.40 16.74
CA LYS A 211 -10.79 -4.37 17.41
C LYS A 211 -10.41 -4.80 18.84
N GLY A 212 -9.11 -4.89 19.09
CA GLY A 212 -8.55 -5.13 20.42
C GLY A 212 -7.77 -3.94 20.98
N ALA A 213 -6.99 -4.18 22.03
CA ALA A 213 -6.14 -3.17 22.67
C ALA A 213 -5.08 -2.56 21.73
N THR A 214 -4.68 -3.30 20.68
CA THR A 214 -3.69 -2.86 19.68
C THR A 214 -4.34 -2.38 18.38
N GLY A 215 -5.65 -2.06 18.42
CA GLY A 215 -6.43 -1.67 17.25
C GLY A 215 -7.09 -2.85 16.53
N ARG A 216 -7.67 -2.56 15.37
CA ARG A 216 -8.30 -3.53 14.47
C ARG A 216 -7.34 -4.02 13.39
N PRO A 217 -7.53 -5.22 12.81
CA PRO A 217 -6.77 -5.63 11.63
C PRO A 217 -7.09 -4.75 10.42
N PRO A 218 -6.12 -4.32 9.60
CA PRO A 218 -6.40 -3.60 8.37
C PRO A 218 -7.12 -4.48 7.36
N VAL A 219 -8.00 -3.86 6.56
CA VAL A 219 -8.60 -4.44 5.37
C VAL A 219 -7.73 -4.10 4.17
N ILE A 220 -7.11 -5.12 3.58
CA ILE A 220 -6.21 -5.03 2.44
C ILE A 220 -6.94 -5.59 1.22
N VAL A 221 -7.01 -4.81 0.14
CA VAL A 221 -7.69 -5.22 -1.11
C VAL A 221 -6.70 -5.24 -2.26
N ASP A 222 -6.52 -6.40 -2.90
CA ASP A 222 -5.89 -6.48 -4.23
C ASP A 222 -6.90 -6.02 -5.28
N ASN A 223 -6.60 -4.85 -5.85
CA ASN A 223 -7.44 -4.17 -6.80
C ASN A 223 -6.88 -4.24 -8.23
N THR A 224 -5.99 -5.20 -8.51
CA THR A 224 -5.31 -5.31 -9.81
C THR A 224 -6.28 -5.35 -10.99
N PHE A 225 -7.43 -5.99 -10.83
CA PHE A 225 -8.37 -6.22 -11.94
C PHE A 225 -9.16 -4.97 -12.37
N LEU A 226 -9.57 -4.14 -11.41
CA LEU A 226 -10.44 -2.98 -11.65
C LEU A 226 -9.79 -1.62 -11.35
N GLY A 227 -8.65 -1.62 -10.66
CA GLY A 227 -8.00 -0.41 -10.20
C GLY A 227 -7.21 0.31 -11.29
N PRO A 228 -6.99 1.64 -11.12
CA PRO A 228 -7.67 2.53 -10.17
C PRO A 228 -8.97 3.14 -10.73
N ILE A 229 -9.36 2.78 -11.95
CA ILE A 229 -10.42 3.48 -12.71
C ILE A 229 -11.82 3.01 -12.28
N TRP A 230 -12.04 1.70 -12.20
CA TRP A 230 -13.38 1.12 -12.08
C TRP A 230 -13.77 0.76 -10.64
N GLN A 231 -12.80 0.60 -9.74
CA GLN A 231 -13.05 0.35 -8.32
C GLN A 231 -12.06 1.13 -7.45
N LYS A 232 -12.58 1.77 -6.40
CA LYS A 232 -11.79 2.50 -5.40
C LYS A 232 -12.01 1.90 -4.00
N PRO A 233 -11.27 0.82 -3.63
CA PRO A 233 -11.48 0.09 -2.39
C PRO A 233 -11.45 0.96 -1.14
N LEU A 234 -10.58 1.98 -1.12
CA LEU A 234 -10.45 2.90 0.02
C LEU A 234 -11.76 3.64 0.33
N LYS A 235 -12.56 3.96 -0.69
CA LYS A 235 -13.88 4.59 -0.51
C LYS A 235 -14.95 3.61 0.00
N LEU A 236 -14.67 2.32 -0.08
CA LEU A 236 -15.59 1.23 0.28
C LEU A 236 -15.25 0.62 1.65
N GLY A 237 -14.25 1.15 2.35
CA GLY A 237 -13.88 0.74 3.71
C GLY A 237 -12.54 0.00 3.82
N ALA A 238 -11.83 -0.23 2.70
CA ALA A 238 -10.47 -0.75 2.74
C ALA A 238 -9.51 0.27 3.38
N ASP A 239 -8.49 -0.24 4.06
CA ASP A 239 -7.42 0.57 4.63
C ASP A 239 -6.21 0.69 3.69
N ILE A 240 -5.97 -0.39 2.93
CA ILE A 240 -4.85 -0.50 2.00
C ILE A 240 -5.35 -1.14 0.71
N CYS A 241 -5.07 -0.48 -0.42
CA CYS A 241 -5.21 -1.02 -1.76
C CYS A 241 -3.84 -1.50 -2.24
N VAL A 242 -3.71 -2.77 -2.62
CA VAL A 242 -2.52 -3.29 -3.30
C VAL A 242 -2.83 -3.54 -4.77
N THR A 243 -1.83 -3.38 -5.64
CA THR A 243 -2.01 -3.52 -7.08
C THR A 243 -0.73 -4.02 -7.75
N SER A 244 -0.86 -5.01 -8.63
CA SER A 244 0.19 -5.37 -9.58
C SER A 244 0.18 -4.40 -10.76
N LEU A 245 1.09 -3.42 -10.72
CA LEU A 245 1.24 -2.44 -11.79
C LEU A 245 1.71 -3.09 -13.10
N THR A 246 2.35 -4.27 -13.02
CA THR A 246 2.77 -5.07 -14.18
C THR A 246 1.66 -5.32 -15.20
N LYS A 247 0.40 -5.43 -14.74
CA LYS A 247 -0.73 -5.83 -15.58
C LYS A 247 -1.25 -4.67 -16.42
N TYR A 248 -2.27 -3.98 -15.92
CA TYR A 248 -3.00 -3.00 -16.70
C TYR A 248 -2.33 -1.62 -16.66
N VAL A 249 -1.77 -1.22 -15.52
CA VAL A 249 -1.15 0.12 -15.36
C VAL A 249 0.11 0.25 -16.21
N GLY A 250 0.98 -0.77 -16.22
CA GLY A 250 2.17 -0.81 -17.05
C GLY A 250 1.84 -0.94 -18.54
N GLY A 251 0.85 -1.78 -18.90
CA GLY A 251 0.21 -1.81 -20.21
C GLY A 251 1.05 -2.35 -21.38
N HIS A 252 2.34 -2.64 -21.18
CA HIS A 252 3.29 -2.95 -22.27
C HIS A 252 4.11 -4.23 -22.05
N SER A 253 3.84 -5.00 -20.98
CA SER A 253 4.50 -6.28 -20.68
C SER A 253 6.03 -6.24 -20.51
N ASP A 254 6.63 -5.06 -20.36
CA ASP A 254 8.07 -4.81 -20.21
C ASP A 254 8.46 -4.26 -18.83
N LEU A 255 7.46 -3.98 -17.98
CA LEU A 255 7.62 -3.47 -16.63
C LEU A 255 7.04 -4.43 -15.59
N ILE A 256 7.84 -4.85 -14.62
CA ILE A 256 7.37 -5.51 -13.41
C ILE A 256 7.37 -4.48 -12.28
N ALA A 257 6.21 -4.26 -11.66
CA ALA A 257 6.07 -3.32 -10.55
C ALA A 257 4.81 -3.63 -9.73
N GLY A 258 4.81 -3.16 -8.48
CA GLY A 258 3.66 -3.21 -7.59
C GLY A 258 3.43 -1.88 -6.87
N ALA A 259 2.26 -1.73 -6.26
CA ALA A 259 1.91 -0.60 -5.44
C ALA A 259 1.12 -1.02 -4.18
N ALA A 260 1.27 -0.23 -3.12
CA ALA A 260 0.35 -0.22 -1.98
C ALA A 260 -0.02 1.22 -1.64
N SER A 261 -1.31 1.53 -1.54
CA SER A 261 -1.84 2.87 -1.28
C SER A 261 -2.95 2.86 -0.22
N GLY A 262 -3.15 3.97 0.48
CA GLY A 262 -4.09 4.05 1.60
C GLY A 262 -3.83 5.24 2.51
N ASP A 263 -4.41 5.21 3.71
CA ASP A 263 -4.18 6.22 4.73
C ASP A 263 -2.71 6.21 5.17
N ALA A 264 -2.18 7.39 5.51
CA ALA A 264 -0.77 7.55 5.84
C ALA A 264 -0.37 6.74 7.09
N SER A 265 -1.30 6.50 8.01
CA SER A 265 -1.08 5.72 9.24
C SER A 265 -0.84 4.23 8.97
N TRP A 266 -1.52 3.66 7.98
CA TRP A 266 -1.38 2.26 7.58
C TRP A 266 -0.19 2.07 6.63
N VAL A 267 -0.15 2.85 5.55
CA VAL A 267 0.90 2.78 4.53
C VAL A 267 2.25 3.23 5.10
N GLY A 268 2.25 4.11 6.11
CA GLY A 268 3.45 4.49 6.85
C GLY A 268 4.14 3.30 7.52
N GLN A 269 3.39 2.33 8.06
CA GLN A 269 3.95 1.11 8.65
C GLN A 269 4.52 0.19 7.56
N VAL A 270 3.82 0.04 6.44
CA VAL A 270 4.30 -0.74 5.28
C VAL A 270 5.59 -0.14 4.70
N ALA A 271 5.72 1.19 4.70
CA ALA A 271 6.91 1.88 4.21
C ALA A 271 8.19 1.45 4.94
N VAL A 272 8.10 1.19 6.26
CA VAL A 272 9.24 0.70 7.05
C VAL A 272 9.66 -0.69 6.57
N PHE A 273 8.70 -1.61 6.41
CA PHE A 273 8.95 -2.98 5.96
C PHE A 273 9.41 -3.05 4.50
N ARG A 274 8.91 -2.16 3.63
CA ARG A 274 9.34 -2.04 2.24
C ARG A 274 10.84 -1.85 2.13
N THR A 275 11.48 -1.14 3.07
CA THR A 275 12.93 -0.96 3.03
C THR A 275 13.70 -2.28 3.07
N ILE A 276 13.08 -3.38 3.54
CA ILE A 276 13.69 -4.70 3.67
C ILE A 276 13.16 -5.68 2.63
N PHE A 277 11.84 -5.72 2.41
CA PHE A 277 11.17 -6.74 1.60
C PHE A 277 10.73 -6.27 0.20
N GLY A 278 10.71 -4.96 -0.04
CA GLY A 278 10.02 -4.33 -1.18
C GLY A 278 10.85 -4.10 -2.43
#